data_AF-A0A2K9A699-F1
#
_entry.id   AF-A0A2K9A699-F1
#
_cell.length_a   1.000
_cell.length_b   1.000
_cell.length_c   1.000
_cell.angle_alpha   90.00
_cell.angle_beta   90.00
_cell.angle_gamma   90.00
#
_symmetry.space_group_name_H-M   'P 1'
#
loop_
_entity.id
_entity.type
_entity.pdbx_description
1 polymer ?
#
loop_
_entity_poly.entity_id
_entity_poly.type
_entity_poly.pdbx_seq_one_letter_code
_entity_poly.pdbx_strand_id
1 'polypeptide(L)' 'MDNKQPDQNDQKKEPQTYVGAFMAVGVGVGAALGVALDNIALGIPIGIAIGLVVGLAIDKKKKG' A
#
# COMPACT_ATOMS: atom_id res chain seq x y z
N MET A 1 -7.51 29.50 -32.04
CA MET A 1 -8.13 29.18 -30.75
C MET A 1 -7.78 27.73 -30.46
N ASP A 2 -6.54 27.53 -30.04
CA ASP A 2 -5.97 26.20 -29.84
C ASP A 2 -6.42 25.70 -28.48
N ASN A 3 -7.47 24.88 -28.51
CA ASN A 3 -8.07 24.26 -27.34
C ASN A 3 -7.09 23.18 -26.83
N LYS A 4 -6.12 23.62 -26.03
CA LYS A 4 -5.14 22.74 -25.38
C LYS A 4 -5.84 21.97 -24.28
N GLN A 5 -6.40 20.83 -24.67
CA GLN A 5 -6.86 19.78 -23.78
C GLN A 5 -5.71 19.44 -22.81
N PRO A 6 -5.95 19.35 -21.50
CA PRO A 6 -4.89 18.96 -20.59
C PRO A 6 -4.54 17.50 -20.85
N ASP A 7 -3.32 17.28 -21.35
CA ASP A 7 -2.70 15.97 -21.55
C ASP A 7 -2.64 15.25 -20.19
N GLN A 8 -3.56 14.31 -19.97
CA GLN A 8 -3.61 13.46 -18.76
C GLN A 8 -2.58 12.34 -18.84
N ASN A 9 -1.31 12.67 -19.10
CA ASN A 9 -0.24 11.67 -19.14
C ASN A 9 1.04 12.12 -18.44
N ASP A 10 0.90 13.01 -17.46
CA ASP A 10 1.85 13.08 -16.36
C ASP A 10 1.69 11.83 -15.49
N GLN A 11 2.22 10.71 -15.97
CA GLN A 11 2.72 9.65 -15.11
C GLN A 11 3.82 10.27 -14.26
N LYS A 12 3.42 11.01 -13.21
CA LYS A 12 4.29 11.31 -12.09
C LYS A 12 4.86 9.96 -11.72
N LYS A 13 6.17 9.80 -11.92
CA LYS A 13 6.92 8.70 -11.35
C LYS A 13 6.69 8.82 -9.86
N GLU A 14 5.64 8.15 -9.37
CA GLU A 14 5.37 8.05 -7.95
C GLU A 14 6.68 7.56 -7.35
N PRO A 15 7.19 8.21 -6.30
CA PRO A 15 8.38 7.71 -5.62
C PRO A 15 8.13 6.22 -5.38
N GLN A 16 8.95 5.37 -6.01
CA GLN A 16 8.77 3.91 -6.05
C GLN A 16 8.91 3.37 -4.61
N THR A 17 7.82 3.51 -3.88
CA THR A 17 7.69 3.34 -2.44
C THR A 17 7.06 1.97 -2.26
N TYR A 18 7.76 1.10 -1.53
CA TYR A 18 7.26 -0.27 -1.34
C TYR A 18 6.05 -0.33 -0.41
N VAL A 19 5.73 0.76 0.28
CA VAL A 19 4.57 0.88 1.18
C VAL A 19 3.27 0.45 0.50
N GLY A 20 3.02 0.86 -0.75
CA GLY A 20 1.78 0.46 -1.45
C GLY A 20 1.68 -1.05 -1.69
N ALA A 21 2.80 -1.68 -2.08
CA ALA A 21 2.86 -3.13 -2.28
C ALA A 21 2.71 -3.90 -0.96
N PHE A 22 3.41 -3.47 0.09
CA PHE A 22 3.31 -4.10 1.42
C PHE A 22 1.96 -3.85 2.08
N MET A 23 1.28 -2.75 1.77
CA MET A 23 -0.12 -2.54 2.18
C MET A 23 -1.06 -3.53 1.52
N ALA A 24 -0.97 -3.74 0.20
CA ALA A 24 -1.82 -4.71 -0.50
C ALA A 24 -1.62 -6.13 0.06
N VAL A 25 -0.37 -6.53 0.29
CA VAL A 25 -0.04 -7.81 0.93
C VAL A 25 -0.56 -7.87 2.36
N GLY A 26 -0.31 -6.84 3.17
CA GLY A 26 -0.75 -6.79 4.56
C GLY A 26 -2.27 -6.86 4.71
N VAL A 27 -3.02 -6.16 3.87
CA VAL A 27 -4.49 -6.22 3.84
C VAL A 27 -4.98 -7.61 3.41
N GLY A 28 -4.40 -8.21 2.37
CA GLY A 28 -4.77 -9.55 1.93
C GLY A 28 -4.53 -10.62 3.00
N VAL A 29 -3.36 -10.59 3.64
CA VAL A 29 -3.01 -11.50 4.74
C VAL A 29 -3.89 -11.23 5.96
N GLY A 30 -4.10 -9.96 6.33
CA GLY A 30 -4.96 -9.58 7.45
C GLY A 30 -6.42 -10.00 7.26
N ALA A 31 -6.93 -9.90 6.03
CA ALA A 31 -8.26 -10.39 5.69
C ALA A 31 -8.34 -11.93 5.82
N ALA A 32 -7.36 -12.66 5.29
CA ALA A 32 -7.30 -14.12 5.41
C ALA A 32 -7.20 -14.58 6.88
N LEU A 33 -6.38 -13.91 7.68
CA LEU A 33 -6.27 -14.16 9.12
C LEU A 33 -7.57 -13.82 9.86
N GLY A 34 -8.20 -12.70 9.51
CA GLY A 34 -9.48 -12.30 10.08
C GLY A 34 -10.58 -13.32 9.81
N VAL A 35 -10.62 -13.89 8.61
CA VAL A 35 -11.54 -14.99 8.26
C VAL A 35 -11.18 -16.27 9.04
N ALA A 36 -9.90 -16.61 9.13
CA ALA A 36 -9.45 -17.81 9.87
C ALA A 36 -9.73 -17.73 11.37
N LEU A 37 -9.74 -16.53 11.95
CA LEU A 37 -10.04 -16.25 13.35
C LEU A 37 -11.54 -15.99 13.60
N ASP A 38 -12.37 -16.08 12.57
CA ASP A 38 -13.80 -15.70 12.59
C ASP A 38 -14.03 -14.28 13.14
N ASN A 39 -13.03 -13.42 12.97
CA ASN A 39 -13.00 -12.06 13.47
C ASN A 39 -12.19 -11.13 12.54
N ILE A 40 -12.86 -10.69 11.47
CA ILE A 40 -12.30 -9.75 10.50
C ILE A 40 -11.94 -8.40 11.14
N ALA A 41 -12.66 -8.00 12.20
CA ALA A 41 -12.39 -6.75 12.91
C ALA A 41 -11.00 -6.75 13.57
N LEU A 42 -10.45 -7.92 13.92
CA LEU A 42 -9.08 -8.05 14.40
C LEU A 42 -8.08 -8.27 13.27
N GLY A 43 -8.42 -9.03 12.24
CA GLY A 43 -7.49 -9.38 11.16
C GLY A 43 -7.02 -8.20 10.31
N ILE A 44 -7.94 -7.32 9.89
CA ILE A 44 -7.62 -6.19 9.00
C ILE A 44 -6.65 -5.18 9.67
N PRO A 45 -6.90 -4.69 10.91
CA PRO A 45 -5.98 -3.77 11.58
C PRO A 45 -4.58 -4.37 11.77
N ILE A 46 -4.50 -5.65 12.12
CA ILE A 46 -3.23 -6.38 12.28
C ILE A 46 -2.48 -6.41 10.94
N GLY A 47 -3.16 -6.80 9.86
CA GLY A 47 -2.57 -6.84 8.52
C GLY A 47 -2.07 -5.49 8.03
N ILE A 48 -2.85 -4.42 8.23
CA ILE A 48 -2.47 -3.04 7.89
C ILE A 48 -1.26 -2.60 8.71
N ALA A 49 -1.25 -2.84 10.02
CA ALA A 49 -0.13 -2.45 10.88
C ALA A 49 1.18 -3.12 10.44
N ILE A 50 1.14 -4.43 10.14
CA ILE A 50 2.31 -5.18 9.64
C ILE A 50 2.75 -4.64 8.27
N GLY A 51 1.81 -4.49 7.33
CA GLY A 51 2.10 -4.00 5.98
C GLY A 51 2.71 -2.60 5.97
N LEU A 52 2.18 -1.70 6.81
CA LEU A 52 2.72 -0.34 7.00
C LEU A 52 4.14 -0.38 7.56
N VAL A 53 4.37 -1.09 8.68
CA VAL A 53 5.68 -1.13 9.35
C VAL A 53 6.76 -1.71 8.43
N VAL A 54 6.46 -2.81 7.76
CA VAL A 54 7.40 -3.45 6.81
C VAL A 54 7.65 -2.54 5.61
N GLY A 55 6.60 -1.96 5.04
CA GLY A 55 6.70 -1.05 3.90
C GLY A 55 7.55 0.18 4.20
N LEU A 56 7.36 0.79 5.36
CA LEU A 56 8.13 1.95 5.81
C LEU A 56 9.57 1.58 6.15
N ALA A 57 9.82 0.42 6.79
CA ALA A 57 11.16 -0.03 7.10
C ALA A 57 12.01 -0.26 5.83
N ILE A 58 11.40 -0.85 4.80
CA ILE A 58 12.07 -1.09 3.52
C ILE A 58 12.26 0.21 2.74
N ASP A 59 11.27 1.10 2.74
CA ASP A 59 11.40 2.41 2.10
C ASP A 59 12.51 3.25 2.74
N LYS A 60 12.58 3.24 4.09
CA LYS A 60 13.68 3.88 4.83
C LYS A 60 15.04 3.30 4.47
N LYS A 61 15.16 1.97 4.33
CA LYS A 61 16.43 1.32 3.96
C LYS A 61 16.89 1.68 2.55
N LYS A 62 15.96 1.94 1.62
CA LYS A 62 16.31 2.28 0.23
C LYS A 62 16.69 3.75 0.05
N LYS A 63 16.21 4.64 0.92
CA LYS A 63 16.56 6.07 0.91
C LYS A 63 17.80 6.41 1.75
N GLY A 64 18.33 5.45 2.53
CA GLY A 64 19.53 5.60 3.35
C GLY A 64 20.80 5.09 2.68
#